data_AF-F7DYE0-F1
#
_entry.id   AF-F7DYE0-F1
#
_cell.length_a   1.000
_cell.length_b   1.000
_cell.length_c   1.000
_cell.angle_alpha   90.00
_cell.angle_beta   90.00
_cell.angle_gamma   90.00
#
_symmetry.space_group_name_H-M   'P 1'
#
loop_
_entity.id
_entity.type
_entity.pdbx_description
1 polymer ?
#
loop_
_entity_poly.entity_id
_entity_poly.type
_entity_poly.pdbx_seq_one_letter_code
_entity_poly.pdbx_strand_id
1 'polypeptide(L)'
;EIMLTQSPASTAVSQGERVTVTCRISTSISTGARPNLPVHRTSSLASGIPSHFSGSRSGMSYSLTISSVKAEDAAIYYCQHTNSDPPTCPASSLGTKLEYQCPP
;
A
#
# COMPACT_ATOMS: atom_id res chain seq x y z
N GLU A 1 6.61 3.92 -18.57
CA GLU A 1 5.27 3.61 -18.02
C GLU A 1 5.39 3.48 -16.50
N ILE A 2 4.36 3.84 -15.73
CA ILE A 2 4.33 3.62 -14.28
C ILE A 2 3.51 2.37 -14.04
N MET A 3 4.13 1.36 -13.43
CA MET A 3 3.47 0.11 -13.11
C MET A 3 3.42 -0.05 -11.59
N LEU A 4 2.21 -0.13 -11.05
CA LEU A 4 2.02 -0.53 -9.66
C LEU A 4 1.99 -2.05 -9.57
N THR A 5 2.49 -2.57 -8.46
CA THR A 5 2.36 -3.98 -8.11
C THR A 5 1.95 -4.04 -6.65
N GLN A 6 0.87 -4.75 -6.35
CA GLN A 6 0.36 -4.89 -5.00
C GLN A 6 0.28 -6.36 -4.62
N SER A 7 0.70 -6.69 -3.41
CA SER A 7 0.78 -8.07 -2.93
C SER A 7 0.46 -8.13 -1.43
N PRO A 8 -0.38 -9.09 -1.00
CA PRO A 8 -1.12 -10.07 -1.81
C PRO A 8 -2.27 -9.42 -2.61
N ALA A 9 -2.83 -10.10 -3.63
CA ALA A 9 -4.01 -9.59 -4.35
C ALA A 9 -5.32 -9.81 -3.56
N SER A 10 -5.39 -10.93 -2.84
CA SER A 10 -6.44 -11.26 -1.89
C SER A 10 -5.85 -12.10 -0.77
N THR A 11 -6.29 -11.90 0.45
CA THR A 11 -5.97 -12.83 1.54
C THR A 11 -7.10 -12.89 2.55
N ALA A 12 -7.32 -14.09 3.07
CA ALA A 12 -8.22 -14.33 4.17
C ALA A 12 -7.40 -14.29 5.47
N VAL A 13 -7.96 -13.69 6.52
CA VAL A 13 -7.29 -13.43 7.79
C VAL A 13 -8.23 -13.67 8.95
N SER A 14 -7.71 -14.24 10.03
CA SER A 14 -8.46 -14.44 11.29
C SER A 14 -8.23 -13.30 12.27
N GLN A 15 -9.08 -13.20 13.30
CA GLN A 15 -8.91 -12.19 14.35
C GLN A 15 -7.56 -12.32 15.04
N GLY A 16 -6.87 -11.19 15.22
CA GLY A 16 -5.57 -11.12 15.88
C GLY A 16 -4.39 -11.51 14.99
N GLU A 17 -4.65 -11.93 13.74
CA GLU A 17 -3.59 -12.22 12.78
C GLU A 17 -2.92 -10.93 12.30
N ARG A 18 -1.65 -11.06 11.89
CA ARG A 18 -0.88 -9.95 11.32
C ARG A 18 -0.83 -10.09 9.81
N VAL A 19 -1.29 -9.07 9.10
CA VAL A 19 -1.19 -9.01 7.63
C VAL A 19 -0.35 -7.83 7.17
N THR A 20 0.39 -8.02 6.10
CA THR A 20 1.20 -6.96 5.48
C THR A 20 0.85 -6.86 4.01
N VAL A 21 0.28 -5.72 3.62
CA VAL A 21 0.03 -5.36 2.23
C VAL A 21 1.22 -4.56 1.74
N THR A 22 1.85 -5.01 0.67
CA THR A 22 3.00 -4.33 0.06
C THR A 22 2.60 -3.80 -1.30
N CYS A 23 3.03 -2.59 -1.60
CA CYS A 23 2.82 -1.90 -2.85
C CYS A 23 4.15 -1.40 -3.37
N ARG A 24 4.46 -1.73 -4.63
CA ARG A 24 5.71 -1.36 -5.27
C ARG A 24 5.40 -0.57 -6.54
N ILE A 25 6.06 0.57 -6.67
CA ILE A 25 5.98 1.41 -7.86
C ILE A 25 7.22 1.12 -8.71
N SER A 26 7.01 0.63 -9.92
CA SER A 26 8.07 0.39 -10.90
C SER A 26 7.91 1.37 -12.06
N THR A 27 8.86 2.27 -12.22
CA THR A 27 8.93 3.15 -13.39
C THR A 27 9.72 2.43 -14.49
N SER A 28 9.06 1.97 -15.56
CA SER A 28 9.77 1.54 -16.77
C SER A 28 10.23 2.79 -17.52
N ILE A 29 11.39 3.31 -17.11
CA ILE A 29 12.05 4.41 -17.79
C ILE A 29 13.45 3.94 -18.16
N SER A 30 13.57 3.47 -19.40
CA SER A 30 14.85 3.40 -20.12
C SER A 30 15.31 4.83 -20.46
N THR A 31 15.67 5.61 -19.46
CA THR A 31 16.54 6.79 -19.59
C THR A 31 17.10 7.08 -18.21
N GLY A 32 18.42 6.88 -18.06
CA GLY A 32 19.13 7.11 -16.82
C GLY A 32 18.90 8.53 -16.28
N ALA A 33 18.22 8.63 -15.14
CA ALA A 33 18.24 9.82 -14.31
C ALA A 33 18.22 9.35 -12.84
N ARG A 34 19.35 9.62 -12.18
CA ARG A 34 19.72 9.26 -10.82
C ARG A 34 18.57 9.44 -9.81
N PRO A 35 18.21 8.42 -9.00
CA PRO A 35 17.22 8.57 -7.94
C PRO A 35 17.91 9.12 -6.69
N ASN A 36 18.33 10.38 -6.73
CA ASN A 36 18.73 11.13 -5.54
C ASN A 36 17.66 12.19 -5.28
N LEU A 37 16.45 11.74 -4.93
CA LEU A 37 15.52 12.58 -4.18
C LEU A 37 15.74 12.26 -2.70
N PRO A 38 16.04 13.24 -1.84
CA PRO A 38 16.02 13.04 -0.40
C PRO A 38 14.60 12.61 -0.01
N VAL A 39 14.43 11.32 0.29
CA VAL A 39 13.14 10.73 0.66
C VAL A 39 12.71 11.33 1.99
N HIS A 40 11.88 12.37 1.95
CA HIS A 40 11.29 12.95 3.14
C HIS A 40 10.40 11.89 3.79
N ARG A 41 10.85 11.29 4.89
CA ARG A 41 10.11 10.23 5.59
C ARG A 41 8.87 10.79 6.25
N THR A 42 7.71 10.58 5.66
CA THR A 42 6.43 10.65 6.39
C THR A 42 5.63 9.41 6.04
N SER A 43 5.71 8.41 6.91
CA SER A 43 4.80 7.26 6.96
C SER A 43 3.62 7.56 7.90
N SER A 44 3.10 8.79 7.81
CA SER A 44 2.00 9.26 8.65
C SER A 44 0.69 8.69 8.10
N LEU A 45 0.11 7.77 8.86
CA LEU A 45 -1.28 7.35 8.69
C LEU A 45 -2.19 8.57 8.85
N ALA A 46 -3.29 8.63 8.08
CA ALA A 46 -4.28 9.69 8.24
C ALA A 46 -4.80 9.73 9.69
N SER A 47 -5.16 10.92 10.18
CA SER A 47 -5.79 11.06 11.50
C SER A 47 -7.04 10.20 11.57
N GLY A 48 -7.18 9.40 12.64
CA GLY A 48 -8.30 8.48 12.83
C GLY A 48 -8.02 7.02 12.42
N ILE A 49 -6.83 6.70 11.89
CA ILE A 49 -6.45 5.31 11.67
C ILE A 49 -6.14 4.63 13.02
N PRO A 50 -6.72 3.45 13.30
CA PRO A 50 -6.47 2.72 14.54
C PRO A 50 -4.99 2.35 14.75
N SER A 51 -4.56 2.26 16.00
CA SER A 51 -3.16 1.98 16.37
C SER A 51 -2.63 0.61 15.93
N HIS A 52 -3.51 -0.32 15.55
CA HIS A 52 -3.11 -1.64 15.03
C HIS A 52 -2.62 -1.58 13.58
N PHE A 53 -2.83 -0.47 12.88
CA PHE A 53 -2.24 -0.22 11.56
C PHE A 53 -0.88 0.46 11.68
N SER A 54 0.03 0.12 10.77
CA SER A 54 1.33 0.75 10.65
C SER A 54 1.73 0.85 9.18
N GLY A 55 2.11 2.06 8.75
CA GLY A 55 2.63 2.31 7.41
C GLY A 55 4.14 2.38 7.42
N SER A 56 4.80 1.84 6.39
CA SER A 56 6.22 2.01 6.15
C SER A 56 6.48 2.31 4.68
N ARG A 57 7.56 3.06 4.41
CA ARG A 57 8.00 3.40 3.06
C ARG A 57 9.49 3.20 2.93
N SER A 58 9.90 2.48 1.88
CA SER A 58 11.29 2.27 1.49
C SER A 58 11.44 2.54 0.00
N GLY A 59 12.02 3.70 -0.35
CA GLY A 59 12.15 4.14 -1.74
C GLY A 59 10.79 4.24 -2.44
N MET A 60 10.58 3.41 -3.46
CA MET A 60 9.34 3.30 -4.24
C MET A 60 8.42 2.17 -3.76
N SER A 61 8.74 1.54 -2.63
CA SER A 61 7.91 0.50 -2.00
C SER A 61 7.24 1.05 -0.75
N TYR A 62 5.93 0.83 -0.65
CA TYR A 62 5.08 1.17 0.47
C TYR A 62 4.56 -0.14 1.08
N SER A 63 4.48 -0.21 2.39
CA SER A 63 3.85 -1.33 3.07
C SER A 63 2.88 -0.85 4.15
N LEU A 64 1.74 -1.51 4.22
CA LEU A 64 0.72 -1.34 5.25
C LEU A 64 0.67 -2.64 6.06
N THR A 65 1.01 -2.57 7.33
CA THR A 65 0.93 -3.68 8.26
C THR A 65 -0.28 -3.48 9.18
N ILE A 66 -1.11 -4.52 9.31
CA ILE A 66 -2.18 -4.62 10.30
C ILE A 66 -1.71 -5.65 11.31
N SER A 67 -1.44 -5.24 12.54
CA SER A 67 -0.79 -6.08 13.56
C SER A 67 -1.75 -7.01 14.26
N SER A 68 -3.03 -6.61 14.36
CA SER A 68 -4.10 -7.38 14.98
C SER A 68 -5.38 -7.11 14.18
N VAL A 69 -5.66 -7.96 13.20
CA VAL A 69 -6.85 -7.85 12.35
C VAL A 69 -8.11 -8.02 13.19
N LYS A 70 -9.09 -7.15 12.95
CA LYS A 70 -10.44 -7.24 13.49
C LYS A 70 -11.46 -7.46 12.37
N ALA A 71 -12.67 -7.85 12.73
CA ALA A 71 -13.74 -8.07 11.75
C ALA A 71 -14.03 -6.80 10.92
N GLU A 72 -13.84 -5.62 11.53
CA GLU A 72 -14.07 -4.33 10.88
C GLU A 72 -12.97 -3.95 9.87
N ASP A 73 -11.82 -4.63 9.88
CA ASP A 73 -10.71 -4.38 8.95
C ASP A 73 -10.88 -5.13 7.61
N ALA A 74 -11.96 -5.91 7.45
CA ALA A 74 -12.28 -6.59 6.20
C ALA A 74 -12.70 -5.58 5.12
N ALA A 75 -11.74 -5.13 4.31
CA ALA A 75 -11.95 -4.14 3.28
C ALA A 75 -11.02 -4.37 2.07
N ILE A 76 -11.23 -3.58 1.01
CA ILE A 76 -10.30 -3.52 -0.13
C ILE A 76 -9.35 -2.34 0.10
N TYR A 77 -8.06 -2.64 0.20
CA TYR A 77 -7.01 -1.65 0.43
C TYR A 77 -6.38 -1.26 -0.89
N TYR A 78 -6.48 0.00 -1.28
CA TYR A 78 -5.94 0.48 -2.55
C TYR A 78 -4.59 1.17 -2.37
N CYS A 79 -3.64 0.80 -3.20
CA CYS A 79 -2.44 1.57 -3.40
C CYS A 79 -2.61 2.50 -4.60
N GLN A 80 -2.38 3.80 -4.39
CA GLN A 80 -2.58 4.83 -5.39
C GLN A 80 -1.30 5.66 -5.55
N HIS A 81 -0.96 6.00 -6.80
CA HIS A 81 0.11 6.94 -7.11
C HIS A 81 -0.43 8.09 -7.96
N THR A 82 -0.32 9.31 -7.44
CA THR A 82 -0.65 10.54 -8.17
C THR A 82 0.64 11.24 -8.59
N ASN A 83 0.81 11.48 -9.89
CA ASN A 83 1.87 12.36 -10.38
C ASN A 83 1.42 13.79 -10.12
N SER A 84 2.21 14.56 -9.37
CA SER A 84 1.95 15.97 -9.10
C SER A 84 2.49 16.85 -10.23
N ASP A 85 1.81 16.88 -11.38
CA ASP A 85 1.91 17.85 -12.49
C ASP A 85 0.78 17.52 -13.52
N PRO A 86 0.32 18.44 -14.41
CA PRO A 86 -1.07 18.52 -14.90
C PRO A 86 -1.60 17.22 -15.54
N PRO A 87 -2.93 17.01 -15.56
CA PRO A 87 -3.58 15.68 -15.52
C PRO A 87 -3.44 14.92 -16.85
N THR A 88 -2.25 14.44 -17.15
CA THR A 88 -2.08 13.29 -18.03
C THR A 88 -2.15 12.05 -17.15
N CYS A 89 -3.36 11.49 -17.07
CA CYS A 89 -3.58 10.12 -16.61
C CYS A 89 -2.60 9.14 -17.29
N PRO A 90 -2.28 8.00 -16.66
CA PRO A 90 -3.15 7.29 -15.75
C PRO A 90 -2.68 7.37 -14.31
N ALA A 91 -3.57 7.80 -13.41
CA ALA A 91 -3.45 7.44 -12.00
C ALA A 91 -3.53 5.92 -11.92
N SER A 92 -2.41 5.26 -11.65
CA SER A 92 -2.41 3.82 -11.41
C SER A 92 -2.98 3.59 -10.00
N SER A 93 -3.95 2.68 -9.90
CA SER A 93 -4.43 2.17 -8.61
C SER A 93 -4.58 0.66 -8.65
N LEU A 94 -4.10 -0.02 -7.62
CA LEU A 94 -4.33 -1.46 -7.41
C LEU A 94 -4.96 -1.67 -6.05
N GLY A 95 -5.68 -2.79 -5.86
CA GLY A 95 -6.37 -3.11 -4.63
C GLY A 95 -5.99 -4.51 -4.12
N THR A 96 -5.90 -4.65 -2.80
CA THR A 96 -5.82 -5.93 -2.10
C THR A 96 -7.11 -6.15 -1.35
N LYS A 97 -7.80 -7.24 -1.62
CA LYS A 97 -8.97 -7.63 -0.84
C LYS A 97 -8.54 -8.32 0.45
N LEU A 98 -8.95 -7.79 1.60
CA LEU A 98 -8.84 -8.47 2.89
C LEU A 98 -10.21 -9.04 3.29
N GLU A 99 -10.25 -10.35 3.47
CA GLU A 99 -11.44 -11.08 3.88
C GLU A 99 -11.28 -11.58 5.30
N TYR A 100 -12.29 -11.35 6.14
CA TYR A 100 -12.30 -11.90 7.49
C TYR A 100 -12.79 -13.35 7.46
N GLN A 101 -12.03 -14.24 8.07
CA GLN A 101 -12.34 -15.65 8.15
C GLN A 101 -12.86 -15.96 9.57
N CYS A 102 -14.10 -16.43 9.65
CA CYS A 102 -14.65 -16.88 10.93
C CYS A 102 -13.89 -18.13 11.41
N PRO A 103 -13.44 -18.17 12.67
CA PRO A 103 -12.94 -19.41 13.25
C PRO A 103 -14.06 -20.46 13.33
N PRO A 104 -13.73 -21.76 13.20
CA PRO A 104 -14.69 -22.86 13.34
C PRO A 104 -15.23 -23.00 14.76
#